data_AF-A0A969UW26-F1
#
_entry.id   AF-A0A969UW26-F1
#
_cell.length_a   1.000
_cell.length_b   1.000
_cell.length_c   1.000
_cell.angle_alpha   90.00
_cell.angle_beta   90.00
_cell.angle_gamma   90.00
#
_symmetry.space_group_name_H-M   'P 1'
#
loop_
_entity.id
_entity.type
_entity.pdbx_description
1 polymer ?
#
loop_
_entity_poly.entity_id
_entity_poly.type
_entity_poly.pdbx_seq_one_letter_code
_entity_poly.pdbx_strand_id
1 'polypeptide(L)'
;MQPVSSQSQPANPKLAYFFDLIDRLSDTLGTSIPPLVNIDQLRSLPPGTLGRAWADSLDQHHLQPFTTGSRRKQIHDGIHVLTGYGTDPIGEAEVQAFLLGAKFHLANALLGLGLLRPLRQQLQHSHLSREQVRLRLRQAYQRGYHSQFDVDSWQPELMWSLPLSQVQSLVGIQPDCSPKS
;
A
#
# COMPACT_ATOMS: atom_id res chain seq x y z
N MET A 1 10.25 -37.42 -10.59
CA MET A 1 10.29 -36.36 -9.56
C MET A 1 9.64 -35.12 -10.16
N GLN A 2 8.40 -34.82 -9.75
CA GLN A 2 7.72 -33.56 -10.10
C GLN A 2 7.92 -32.57 -8.94
N PRO A 3 8.10 -31.27 -9.18
CA PRO A 3 8.18 -30.30 -8.10
C PRO A 3 6.76 -30.02 -7.58
N VAL A 4 6.62 -30.13 -6.26
CA VAL A 4 5.40 -29.78 -5.52
C VAL A 4 5.28 -28.26 -5.50
N SER A 5 4.34 -27.74 -6.28
CA SER A 5 3.88 -26.35 -6.22
C SER A 5 3.17 -26.13 -4.89
N SER A 6 3.92 -25.74 -3.85
CA SER A 6 3.35 -25.38 -2.56
C SER A 6 2.75 -23.97 -2.66
N GLN A 7 1.46 -23.90 -2.96
CA GLN A 7 0.68 -22.68 -2.85
C GLN A 7 0.57 -22.27 -1.38
N SER A 8 1.21 -21.17 -1.00
CA SER A 8 1.14 -20.60 0.36
C SER A 8 -0.13 -19.76 0.51
N GLN A 9 -1.01 -20.20 1.40
CA GLN A 9 -2.19 -19.46 1.85
C GLN A 9 -1.77 -18.23 2.68
N PRO A 10 -2.38 -17.04 2.48
CA PRO A 10 -2.13 -15.89 3.33
C PRO A 10 -2.76 -16.09 4.72
N ALA A 11 -2.07 -15.62 5.75
CA ALA A 11 -2.46 -15.74 7.17
C ALA A 11 -3.79 -15.03 7.54
N ASN A 12 -4.42 -14.33 6.60
CA ASN A 12 -5.73 -13.70 6.78
C ASN A 12 -6.63 -13.96 5.55
N PRO A 13 -7.75 -14.69 5.71
CA PRO A 13 -8.63 -15.06 4.60
C PRO A 13 -9.27 -13.84 3.89
N LYS A 14 -9.31 -12.67 4.55
CA LYS A 14 -9.85 -11.43 3.97
C LYS A 14 -8.86 -10.73 3.04
N LEU A 15 -7.56 -10.80 3.35
CA LEU A 15 -6.48 -10.35 2.46
C LEU A 15 -6.37 -11.28 1.25
N ALA A 16 -6.58 -12.59 1.44
CA ALA A 16 -6.67 -13.56 0.35
C ALA A 16 -7.75 -13.18 -0.69
N TYR A 17 -8.95 -12.83 -0.22
CA TYR A 17 -10.07 -12.45 -1.09
C TYR A 17 -9.80 -11.13 -1.83
N PHE A 18 -9.15 -10.18 -1.17
CA PHE A 18 -8.74 -8.92 -1.79
C PHE A 18 -7.71 -9.13 -2.90
N PHE A 19 -6.69 -9.95 -2.66
CA PHE A 19 -5.70 -10.29 -3.70
C PHE A 19 -6.29 -11.12 -4.82
N ASP A 20 -7.20 -12.07 -4.55
CA ASP A 20 -7.92 -12.83 -5.58
C ASP A 20 -8.78 -11.93 -6.47
N LEU A 21 -9.41 -10.88 -5.92
CA LEU A 21 -10.17 -9.92 -6.72
C LEU A 21 -9.27 -9.08 -7.63
N ILE A 22 -8.11 -8.65 -7.14
CA ILE A 22 -7.12 -7.91 -7.93
C ILE A 22 -6.47 -8.81 -8.99
N ASP A 23 -6.14 -10.06 -8.64
CA ASP A 23 -5.53 -11.03 -9.56
C ASP A 23 -6.47 -11.38 -10.70
N ARG A 24 -7.76 -11.61 -10.41
CA ARG A 24 -8.77 -11.81 -11.47
C ARG A 24 -8.88 -10.62 -12.40
N LEU A 25 -8.79 -9.39 -11.90
CA LEU A 25 -8.81 -8.18 -12.74
C LEU A 25 -7.52 -8.02 -13.56
N SER A 26 -6.37 -8.34 -12.99
CA SER A 26 -5.07 -8.23 -13.66
C SER A 26 -4.88 -9.30 -14.74
N ASP A 27 -5.33 -10.53 -14.48
CA ASP A 27 -5.31 -11.65 -15.43
C ASP A 27 -6.25 -11.41 -16.60
N THR A 28 -7.43 -10.82 -16.35
CA THR A 28 -8.37 -10.45 -17.41
C THR A 28 -7.81 -9.33 -18.32
N LEU A 29 -6.87 -8.53 -17.82
CA LEU A 29 -6.27 -7.40 -18.54
C LEU A 29 -4.87 -7.72 -19.14
N GLY A 30 -4.29 -8.90 -18.88
CA GLY A 30 -2.99 -9.31 -19.45
C GLY A 30 -1.80 -8.45 -19.01
N THR A 31 -1.86 -7.83 -17.82
CA THR A 31 -0.90 -6.80 -17.34
C THR A 31 0.15 -7.32 -16.35
N SER A 32 0.29 -8.64 -16.22
CA SER A 32 1.26 -9.24 -15.29
C SER A 32 2.68 -8.91 -15.72
N ILE A 33 3.42 -8.22 -14.86
CA ILE A 33 4.84 -7.90 -15.07
C ILE A 33 5.71 -8.77 -14.15
N PRO A 34 6.99 -9.02 -14.52
CA PRO A 34 7.93 -9.72 -13.65
C PRO A 34 8.01 -9.09 -12.25
N PRO A 35 8.42 -9.86 -11.23
CA PRO A 35 8.60 -9.34 -9.88
C PRO A 35 9.51 -8.13 -9.89
N LEU A 36 8.95 -7.00 -9.50
CA LEU A 36 9.62 -5.71 -9.56
C LEU A 36 10.53 -5.48 -8.37
N VAL A 37 10.19 -6.10 -7.24
CA VAL A 37 10.93 -5.95 -5.98
C VAL A 37 11.62 -7.25 -5.62
N ASN A 38 12.95 -7.21 -5.49
CA ASN A 38 13.70 -8.25 -4.80
C ASN A 38 13.85 -7.85 -3.32
N ILE A 39 13.12 -8.52 -2.43
CA ILE A 39 13.08 -8.13 -1.01
C ILE A 39 14.41 -8.37 -0.30
N ASP A 40 15.17 -9.39 -0.67
CA ASP A 40 16.47 -9.62 -0.05
C ASP A 40 17.46 -8.51 -0.41
N GLN A 41 17.37 -7.98 -1.63
CA GLN A 41 18.08 -6.76 -2.02
C GLN A 41 17.64 -5.57 -1.17
N LEU A 42 16.34 -5.36 -0.95
CA LEU A 42 15.83 -4.26 -0.13
C LEU A 42 16.27 -4.35 1.34
N ARG A 43 16.27 -5.56 1.91
CA ARG A 43 16.74 -5.82 3.29
C ARG A 43 18.22 -5.45 3.46
N SER A 44 19.03 -5.65 2.43
CA SER A 44 20.46 -5.33 2.44
C SER A 44 20.75 -3.83 2.46
N LEU A 45 19.77 -2.97 2.14
CA LEU A 45 19.97 -1.53 2.08
C LEU A 45 20.13 -0.91 3.48
N PRO A 46 20.82 0.25 3.57
CA PRO A 46 21.02 0.93 4.85
C PRO A 46 19.69 1.31 5.53
N PRO A 47 19.62 1.26 6.87
CA PRO A 47 18.48 1.80 7.63
C PRO A 47 18.14 3.24 7.24
N GLY A 48 16.84 3.54 7.19
CA GLY A 48 16.34 4.87 6.83
C GLY A 48 16.20 5.14 5.33
N THR A 49 16.62 4.23 4.47
CA THR A 49 16.35 4.28 3.02
C THR A 49 14.93 3.81 2.70
N LEU A 50 14.38 4.23 1.56
CA LEU A 50 13.06 3.77 1.09
C LEU A 50 12.99 2.24 1.01
N GLY A 51 13.98 1.63 0.37
CA GLY A 51 14.01 0.19 0.18
C GLY A 51 14.08 -0.56 1.51
N ARG A 52 14.93 -0.10 2.43
CA ARG A 52 15.01 -0.72 3.76
C ARG A 52 13.71 -0.54 4.56
N ALA A 53 13.12 0.65 4.55
CA ALA A 53 11.85 0.91 5.23
C ALA A 53 10.70 0.05 4.66
N TRP A 54 10.73 -0.24 3.36
CA TRP A 54 9.77 -1.13 2.73
C TRP A 54 9.95 -2.58 3.20
N ALA A 55 11.18 -3.09 3.17
CA ALA A 55 11.46 -4.43 3.71
C ALA A 55 11.09 -4.55 5.19
N ASP A 56 11.45 -3.54 6.01
CA ASP A 56 11.10 -3.50 7.43
C ASP A 56 9.58 -3.51 7.64
N SER A 57 8.80 -2.80 6.81
CA SER A 57 7.34 -2.80 6.88
C SER A 57 6.74 -4.18 6.58
N LEU A 58 7.25 -4.87 5.55
CA LEU A 58 6.79 -6.22 5.21
C LEU A 58 7.12 -7.22 6.33
N ASP A 59 8.33 -7.13 6.87
CA ASP A 59 8.79 -7.99 7.97
C ASP A 59 7.97 -7.75 9.25
N GLN A 60 7.67 -6.49 9.58
CA GLN A 60 6.83 -6.11 10.74
C GLN A 60 5.40 -6.66 10.66
N HIS A 61 4.81 -6.68 9.46
CA HIS A 61 3.43 -7.15 9.27
C HIS A 61 3.37 -8.64 8.88
N HIS A 62 4.51 -9.35 8.83
CA HIS A 62 4.63 -10.73 8.35
C HIS A 62 4.01 -10.94 6.96
N LEU A 63 4.14 -9.94 6.09
CA LEU A 63 3.59 -9.96 4.74
C LEU A 63 4.65 -10.44 3.75
N GLN A 64 4.18 -11.16 2.73
CA GLN A 64 4.99 -11.43 1.54
C GLN A 64 4.74 -10.31 0.53
N PRO A 65 5.78 -9.83 -0.17
CA PRO A 65 5.61 -8.82 -1.23
C PRO A 65 4.69 -9.32 -2.33
N PHE A 66 3.96 -8.41 -2.98
CA PHE A 66 3.34 -8.74 -4.26
C PHE A 66 4.40 -8.89 -5.34
N THR A 67 4.67 -10.13 -5.73
CA THR A 67 5.60 -10.48 -6.83
C THR A 67 4.88 -10.74 -8.15
N THR A 68 3.55 -10.73 -8.16
CA THR A 68 2.69 -11.04 -9.31
C THR A 68 1.62 -9.97 -9.51
N GLY A 69 1.07 -9.90 -10.73
CA GLY A 69 0.02 -8.96 -11.10
C GLY A 69 0.56 -7.60 -11.58
N SER A 70 -0.35 -6.63 -11.72
CA SER A 70 -0.01 -5.31 -12.29
C SER A 70 1.05 -4.57 -11.47
N ARG A 71 1.79 -3.68 -12.15
CA ARG A 71 2.75 -2.78 -11.51
C ARG A 71 2.19 -2.08 -10.28
N ARG A 72 0.97 -1.57 -10.40
CA ARG A 72 0.28 -0.84 -9.33
C ARG A 72 0.12 -1.68 -8.07
N LYS A 73 -0.17 -2.99 -8.22
CA LYS A 73 -0.25 -3.94 -7.12
C LYS A 73 1.11 -4.12 -6.46
N GLN A 74 2.16 -4.32 -7.27
CA GLN A 74 3.51 -4.54 -6.76
C GLN A 74 4.10 -3.32 -6.02
N ILE A 75 3.72 -2.10 -6.43
CA ILE A 75 4.18 -0.88 -5.73
C ILE A 75 3.26 -0.43 -4.59
N HIS A 76 2.09 -1.05 -4.41
CA HIS A 76 1.11 -0.68 -3.37
C HIS A 76 1.69 -0.73 -1.97
N ASP A 77 2.45 -1.79 -1.65
CA ASP A 77 3.15 -1.92 -0.37
C ASP A 77 4.12 -0.76 -0.12
N GLY A 78 4.75 -0.26 -1.18
CA GLY A 78 5.63 0.90 -1.12
C GLY A 78 4.88 2.20 -0.87
N ILE A 79 3.61 2.30 -1.26
CA ILE A 79 2.77 3.48 -1.01
C ILE A 79 2.44 3.57 0.49
N HIS A 80 2.18 2.45 1.17
CA HIS A 80 2.03 2.43 2.63
C HIS A 80 3.29 3.00 3.32
N VAL A 81 4.47 2.57 2.89
CA VAL A 81 5.75 3.03 3.44
C VAL A 81 5.98 4.51 3.16
N LEU A 82 5.72 4.94 1.93
CA LEU A 82 5.89 6.33 1.51
C LEU A 82 4.96 7.28 2.27
N THR A 83 3.70 6.88 2.45
CA THR A 83 2.66 7.71 3.09
C THR A 83 2.65 7.59 4.61
N GLY A 84 3.16 6.49 5.16
CA GLY A 84 3.14 6.17 6.59
C GLY A 84 1.86 5.50 7.09
N TYR A 85 0.90 5.20 6.20
CA TYR A 85 -0.36 4.57 6.59
C TYR A 85 -0.20 3.06 6.82
N GLY A 86 -0.92 2.55 7.82
CA GLY A 86 -0.94 1.13 8.15
C GLY A 86 -1.62 0.26 7.09
N THR A 87 -1.52 -1.06 7.26
CA THR A 87 -2.19 -2.08 6.44
C THR A 87 -3.50 -2.58 7.07
N ASP A 88 -3.96 -1.91 8.13
CA ASP A 88 -5.26 -2.17 8.74
C ASP A 88 -6.38 -1.54 7.87
N PRO A 89 -7.64 -1.98 8.02
CA PRO A 89 -8.78 -1.40 7.29
C PRO A 89 -8.89 0.13 7.28
N ILE A 90 -8.45 0.84 8.33
CA ILE A 90 -8.41 2.31 8.31
C ILE A 90 -7.23 2.79 7.48
N GLY A 91 -6.02 2.25 7.66
CA GLY A 91 -4.84 2.60 6.87
C GLY A 91 -5.00 2.35 5.37
N GLU A 92 -5.65 1.25 4.98
CA GLU A 92 -6.02 0.99 3.57
C GLU A 92 -6.96 2.07 3.02
N ALA A 93 -7.95 2.47 3.82
CA ALA A 93 -8.87 3.53 3.42
C ALA A 93 -8.14 4.88 3.32
N GLU A 94 -7.15 5.14 4.17
CA GLU A 94 -6.28 6.32 4.08
C GLU A 94 -5.43 6.31 2.80
N VAL A 95 -4.84 5.17 2.41
CA VAL A 95 -4.12 5.03 1.13
C VAL A 95 -5.06 5.31 -0.04
N GLN A 96 -6.27 4.73 -0.05
CA GLN A 96 -7.23 5.00 -1.13
C GLN A 96 -7.65 6.47 -1.18
N ALA A 97 -7.89 7.10 -0.03
CA ALA A 97 -8.21 8.53 0.05
C ALA A 97 -7.04 9.40 -0.45
N PHE A 98 -5.82 9.08 -0.06
CA PHE A 98 -4.60 9.74 -0.54
C PHE A 98 -4.45 9.61 -2.06
N LEU A 99 -4.57 8.39 -2.60
CA LEU A 99 -4.48 8.17 -4.05
C LEU A 99 -5.58 8.92 -4.80
N LEU A 100 -6.80 8.96 -4.25
CA LEU A 100 -7.90 9.72 -4.84
C LEU A 100 -7.61 11.22 -4.88
N GLY A 101 -6.94 11.75 -3.85
CA GLY A 101 -6.49 13.14 -3.80
C GLY A 101 -5.36 13.44 -4.78
N ALA A 102 -4.36 12.55 -4.85
CA ALA A 102 -3.19 12.69 -5.71
C ALA A 102 -3.54 12.58 -7.20
N LYS A 103 -4.33 11.57 -7.58
CA LYS A 103 -4.83 11.38 -8.94
C LYS A 103 -6.11 10.55 -8.95
N PHE A 104 -7.19 11.15 -9.44
CA PHE A 104 -8.47 10.46 -9.51
C PHE A 104 -8.41 9.28 -10.49
N HIS A 105 -8.64 8.07 -9.97
CA HIS A 105 -8.91 6.89 -10.79
C HIS A 105 -10.19 6.20 -10.32
N LEU A 106 -11.04 5.84 -11.26
CA LEU A 106 -12.28 5.11 -10.99
C LEU A 106 -12.01 3.79 -10.25
N ALA A 107 -10.89 3.12 -10.57
CA ALA A 107 -10.46 1.91 -9.87
C ALA A 107 -10.22 2.15 -8.36
N ASN A 108 -9.54 3.24 -7.99
CA ASN A 108 -9.31 3.58 -6.57
C ASN A 108 -10.62 3.91 -5.85
N ALA A 109 -11.57 4.56 -6.54
CA ALA A 109 -12.90 4.82 -5.99
C ALA A 109 -13.69 3.53 -5.74
N LEU A 110 -13.65 2.57 -6.68
CA LEU A 110 -14.28 1.26 -6.53
C LEU A 110 -13.64 0.41 -5.42
N LEU A 111 -12.30 0.46 -5.29
CA LEU A 111 -11.59 -0.19 -4.20
C LEU A 111 -11.95 0.42 -2.84
N GLY A 112 -12.03 1.75 -2.76
CA GLY A 112 -12.51 2.45 -1.57
C GLY A 112 -13.92 2.02 -1.13
N LEU A 113 -14.83 1.75 -2.08
CA LEU A 113 -16.16 1.19 -1.77
C LEU A 113 -16.07 -0.22 -1.18
N GLY A 114 -15.16 -1.06 -1.68
CA GLY A 114 -14.91 -2.40 -1.15
C GLY A 114 -14.45 -2.40 0.31
N LEU A 115 -13.79 -1.34 0.76
CA LEU A 115 -13.28 -1.18 2.13
C LEU A 115 -14.36 -0.76 3.14
N LEU A 116 -15.57 -0.36 2.72
CA LEU A 116 -16.62 0.10 3.63
C LEU A 116 -17.07 -0.97 4.64
N ARG A 117 -17.11 -2.25 4.22
CA ARG A 117 -17.48 -3.38 5.08
C ARG A 117 -16.43 -3.67 6.16
N PRO A 118 -15.14 -3.90 5.82
CA PRO A 118 -14.11 -4.12 6.83
C PRO A 118 -13.91 -2.89 7.73
N LEU A 119 -14.02 -1.67 7.18
CA LEU A 119 -13.96 -0.45 7.98
C LEU A 119 -15.09 -0.38 9.01
N ARG A 120 -16.32 -0.73 8.62
CA ARG A 120 -17.46 -0.80 9.56
C ARG A 120 -17.22 -1.85 10.65
N GLN A 121 -16.68 -3.01 10.29
CA GLN A 121 -16.36 -4.07 11.24
C GLN A 121 -15.24 -3.65 12.21
N GLN A 122 -14.20 -2.95 11.73
CA GLN A 122 -13.14 -2.42 12.59
C GLN A 122 -13.66 -1.35 13.53
N LEU A 123 -14.51 -0.44 13.03
CA LEU A 123 -15.17 0.58 13.84
C LEU A 123 -16.07 0.02 14.95
N GLN A 124 -16.51 -1.24 14.87
CA GLN A 124 -17.24 -1.90 15.95
C GLN A 124 -16.33 -2.35 17.09
N HIS A 125 -15.05 -2.59 16.80
CA HIS A 125 -14.06 -3.11 17.77
C HIS A 125 -13.02 -2.06 18.16
N SER A 126 -13.02 -0.89 17.51
CA SER A 126 -12.09 0.20 17.80
C SER A 126 -12.75 1.28 18.66
N HIS A 127 -11.92 2.01 19.41
CA HIS A 127 -12.35 3.19 20.15
C HIS A 127 -12.53 4.44 19.25
N LEU A 128 -12.30 4.31 17.94
CA LEU A 128 -12.36 5.43 17.01
C LEU A 128 -13.80 5.74 16.63
N SER A 129 -14.18 7.01 16.80
CA SER A 129 -15.47 7.50 16.33
C SER A 129 -15.50 7.63 14.80
N ARG A 130 -16.71 7.62 14.24
CA ARG A 130 -16.91 7.87 12.80
C ARG A 130 -16.33 9.22 12.35
N GLU A 131 -16.39 10.22 13.22
CA GLU A 131 -15.84 11.55 12.93
C GLU A 131 -14.30 11.54 12.90
N GLN A 132 -13.65 10.78 13.80
CA GLN A 132 -12.20 10.61 13.77
C GLN A 132 -11.75 9.91 12.48
N VAL A 133 -12.46 8.87 12.05
CA VAL A 133 -12.16 8.21 10.77
C VAL A 133 -12.39 9.16 9.59
N ARG A 134 -13.49 9.92 9.57
CA ARG A 134 -13.72 10.92 8.52
C ARG A 134 -12.62 11.98 8.45
N LEU A 135 -12.16 12.45 9.61
CA LEU A 135 -11.07 13.41 9.69
C LEU A 135 -9.78 12.83 9.11
N ARG A 136 -9.42 11.61 9.50
CA ARG A 136 -8.25 10.87 8.98
C ARG A 136 -8.31 10.72 7.46
N LEU A 137 -9.44 10.25 6.92
CA LEU A 137 -9.62 10.10 5.47
C LEU A 137 -9.56 11.44 4.72
N ARG A 138 -10.12 12.51 5.30
CA ARG A 138 -10.04 13.86 4.73
C ARG A 138 -8.60 14.38 4.72
N GLN A 139 -7.86 14.18 5.81
CA GLN A 139 -6.45 14.53 5.88
C GLN A 139 -5.64 13.75 4.86
N ALA A 140 -5.92 12.45 4.68
CA ALA A 140 -5.25 11.64 3.70
C ALA A 140 -5.50 12.11 2.26
N TYR A 141 -6.76 12.41 1.93
CA TYR A 141 -7.11 13.02 0.66
C TYR A 141 -6.39 14.36 0.44
N GLN A 142 -6.38 15.24 1.44
CA GLN A 142 -5.69 16.53 1.36
C GLN A 142 -4.18 16.38 1.19
N ARG A 143 -3.55 15.40 1.84
CA ARG A 143 -2.13 15.08 1.64
C ARG A 143 -1.86 14.64 0.21
N GLY A 144 -2.73 13.80 -0.37
CA GLY A 144 -2.65 13.40 -1.77
C GLY A 144 -2.79 14.59 -2.70
N TYR A 145 -3.82 15.40 -2.50
CA TYR A 145 -4.12 16.58 -3.33
C TYR A 145 -2.99 17.62 -3.38
N HIS A 146 -2.26 17.80 -2.27
CA HIS A 146 -1.12 18.72 -2.22
C HIS A 146 0.22 18.05 -2.60
N SER A 147 0.23 16.74 -2.85
CA SER A 147 1.44 16.03 -3.28
C SER A 147 1.67 16.18 -4.78
N GLN A 148 2.90 15.92 -5.21
CA GLN A 148 3.27 15.76 -6.62
C GLN A 148 3.27 14.28 -7.02
N PHE A 149 2.68 13.42 -6.20
CA PHE A 149 2.73 11.98 -6.37
C PHE A 149 1.82 11.52 -7.52
N ASP A 150 2.39 10.87 -8.52
CA ASP A 150 1.64 10.16 -9.55
C ASP A 150 2.01 8.68 -9.52
N VAL A 151 1.06 7.87 -9.07
CA VAL A 151 1.19 6.42 -8.96
C VAL A 151 1.46 5.71 -10.29
N ASP A 152 1.05 6.28 -11.42
CA ASP A 152 1.24 5.65 -12.73
C ASP A 152 2.68 5.85 -13.24
N SER A 153 3.34 6.95 -12.84
CA SER A 153 4.71 7.30 -13.28
C SER A 153 5.77 7.08 -12.19
N TRP A 154 5.35 6.78 -10.96
CA TRP A 154 6.27 6.55 -9.85
C TRP A 154 7.15 5.32 -10.10
N GLN A 155 8.46 5.50 -9.87
CA GLN A 155 9.51 4.51 -10.10
C GLN A 155 10.36 4.33 -8.84
N PRO A 156 9.87 3.56 -7.85
CA PRO A 156 10.60 3.35 -6.59
C PRO A 156 11.96 2.66 -6.79
N GLU A 157 12.14 1.93 -7.88
CA GLU A 157 13.36 1.17 -8.22
C GLU A 157 14.57 2.09 -8.37
N LEU A 158 14.33 3.32 -8.83
CA LEU A 158 15.36 4.36 -8.98
C LEU A 158 15.69 5.05 -7.65
N MET A 159 14.90 4.80 -6.61
CA MET A 159 14.90 5.57 -5.36
C MET A 159 15.11 4.71 -4.11
N TRP A 160 15.25 3.38 -4.25
CA TRP A 160 15.36 2.48 -3.09
C TRP A 160 16.50 2.84 -2.14
N SER A 161 17.64 3.29 -2.67
CA SER A 161 18.82 3.68 -1.88
C SER A 161 18.73 5.08 -1.28
N LEU A 162 17.74 5.88 -1.67
CA LEU A 162 17.56 7.23 -1.13
C LEU A 162 16.93 7.17 0.26
N PRO A 163 17.29 8.09 1.18
CA PRO A 163 16.57 8.27 2.44
C PRO A 163 15.07 8.45 2.22
N LEU A 164 14.24 7.76 3.01
CA LEU A 164 12.78 7.83 2.89
C LEU A 164 12.27 9.29 2.97
N SER A 165 12.84 10.09 3.87
CA SER A 165 12.51 11.51 4.01
C SER A 165 12.82 12.32 2.74
N GLN A 166 13.90 11.98 2.04
CA GLN A 166 14.26 12.62 0.77
C GLN A 166 13.26 12.22 -0.32
N VAL A 167 12.91 10.94 -0.42
CA VAL A 167 11.88 10.48 -1.38
C VAL A 167 10.55 11.18 -1.13
N GLN A 168 10.11 11.24 0.13
CA GLN A 168 8.90 11.95 0.56
C GLN A 168 8.94 13.42 0.15
N SER A 169 10.06 14.11 0.37
CA SER A 169 10.25 15.50 -0.07
C SER A 169 10.17 15.66 -1.59
N LEU A 170 10.71 14.72 -2.37
CA LEU A 170 10.70 14.78 -3.84
C LEU A 170 9.29 14.67 -4.41
N VAL A 171 8.41 13.90 -3.76
CA VAL A 171 7.00 13.76 -4.19
C VAL A 171 6.06 14.70 -3.43
N GLY A 172 6.58 15.62 -2.62
CA GLY A 172 5.77 16.60 -1.88
C GLY A 172 4.90 15.99 -0.77
N ILE A 173 5.31 14.86 -0.19
CA ILE A 173 4.59 14.20 0.91
C ILE A 173 5.29 14.56 2.23
N GLN A 174 4.52 15.08 3.18
CA GLN A 174 5.00 15.22 4.56
C GLN A 174 4.76 13.91 5.33
N PRO A 175 5.67 13.50 6.24
CA PRO A 175 5.44 12.33 7.10
C PRO A 175 4.12 12.46 7.87
N ASP A 176 3.39 11.36 8.04
CA ASP A 176 2.16 11.39 8.83
C ASP A 176 2.48 11.70 10.31
N CYS A 177 1.98 12.84 10.81
CA CYS A 177 2.12 13.26 12.21
C CYS A 177 0.98 12.71 13.09
N SER A 178 0.10 11.86 12.56
CA SER A 178 -1.01 11.29 13.32
C SER A 178 -0.49 10.35 14.41
N PRO A 179 -1.06 10.40 15.64
CA PRO A 179 -0.66 9.48 16.70
C PRO A 179 -0.96 8.05 16.26
N LYS A 180 0.08 7.22 16.20
CA LYS A 180 -0.05 5.78 15.98
C LYS A 180 -0.83 5.21 17.17
N SER A 181 -2.00 4.62 16.86
CA SER A 181 -2.90 4.02 17.86
C SER A 181 -2.34 2.72 18.39
#